data_AF-A0A839UJ62-F1
#
_entry.id   AF-A0A839UJ62-F1
#
_cell.length_a   1.000
_cell.length_b   1.000
_cell.length_c   1.000
_cell.angle_alpha   90.00
_cell.angle_beta   90.00
_cell.angle_gamma   90.00
#
_symmetry.space_group_name_H-M   'P 1'
#
loop_
_entity.id
_entity.type
_entity.pdbx_description
1 polymer ?
#
loop_
_entity_poly.entity_id
_entity_poly.type
_entity_poly.pdbx_seq_one_letter_code
_entity_poly.pdbx_strand_id
1 'polypeptide(L)'
;MKSMTPISLVTTFTLLFCGAALAQDTIAERHDVRGDHKEMRLDQKGDRIEQRLDNKGDRIERRLDKKGDRIDQRLDRRADRAEANGHEVRAAKLDAKGDRIDRRLDNKGERIDRRLDQKGDRIDRRLDKKGERMNRRTDKRGERKQRAADRRS
;
A
#
# COMPACT_ATOMS: atom_id res chain seq x y z
N MET A 1 14.21 -72.60 -29.46
CA MET A 1 13.31 -71.64 -30.13
C MET A 1 11.97 -71.63 -29.40
N LYS A 2 11.68 -70.58 -28.61
CA LYS A 2 10.33 -70.16 -28.17
C LYS A 2 10.45 -68.68 -27.83
N SER A 3 9.72 -67.88 -28.61
CA SER A 3 9.77 -66.42 -28.75
C SER A 3 9.31 -65.70 -27.49
N MET A 4 10.14 -64.81 -26.96
CA MET A 4 9.77 -63.87 -25.90
C MET A 4 8.90 -62.75 -26.48
N THR A 5 7.74 -62.55 -25.85
CA THR A 5 6.69 -61.59 -26.22
C THR A 5 7.11 -60.14 -25.94
N PRO A 6 6.89 -59.18 -26.87
CA PRO A 6 7.32 -57.79 -26.75
C PRO A 6 6.38 -56.85 -25.96
N ILE A 7 5.42 -57.39 -25.19
CA ILE A 7 4.30 -56.58 -24.66
C ILE A 7 4.61 -55.92 -23.30
N SER A 8 5.51 -56.48 -22.47
CA SER A 8 5.74 -55.93 -21.12
C SER A 8 6.57 -54.63 -21.10
N LEU A 9 7.39 -54.39 -22.13
CA LEU A 9 8.27 -53.22 -22.21
C LEU A 9 7.52 -51.95 -22.63
N VAL A 10 6.48 -52.10 -23.46
CA VAL A 10 5.65 -50.96 -23.91
C VAL A 10 4.77 -50.45 -22.78
N THR A 11 4.18 -51.35 -21.99
CA THR A 11 3.29 -50.99 -20.86
C THR A 11 4.01 -50.25 -19.73
N THR A 12 5.25 -50.63 -19.42
CA THR A 12 6.05 -49.94 -18.39
C THR A 12 6.53 -48.58 -18.88
N PHE A 13 6.85 -48.44 -20.18
CA PHE A 13 7.22 -47.17 -20.78
C PHE A 13 6.04 -46.19 -20.82
N THR A 14 4.82 -46.65 -21.17
CA THR A 14 3.62 -45.80 -21.16
C THR A 14 3.21 -45.34 -19.77
N LEU A 15 3.37 -46.17 -18.73
CA LEU A 15 3.07 -45.78 -17.34
C LEU A 15 4.09 -44.79 -16.78
N LEU A 16 5.38 -44.94 -17.12
CA LEU A 16 6.43 -43.99 -16.73
C LEU A 16 6.26 -42.62 -17.40
N PHE A 17 5.85 -42.61 -18.68
CA PHE A 17 5.59 -41.40 -19.45
C PHE A 17 4.33 -40.66 -18.95
N CYS A 18 3.28 -41.40 -18.56
CA CYS A 18 2.06 -40.83 -18.00
C CYS A 18 2.29 -40.21 -16.61
N GLY A 19 3.14 -40.82 -15.78
CA GLY A 19 3.53 -40.25 -14.47
C GLY A 19 4.37 -38.96 -14.59
N ALA A 20 5.19 -38.82 -15.63
CA ALA A 20 5.98 -37.62 -15.88
C ALA A 20 5.12 -36.45 -16.40
N ALA A 21 4.14 -36.72 -17.27
CA ALA A 21 3.20 -35.72 -17.79
C ALA A 21 2.33 -35.12 -16.66
N LEU A 22 1.79 -35.95 -15.77
CA LEU A 22 1.02 -35.48 -14.61
C LEU A 22 1.90 -34.71 -13.58
N ALA A 23 3.19 -35.01 -13.49
CA ALA A 23 4.11 -34.28 -12.62
C ALA A 23 4.47 -32.88 -13.17
N GLN A 24 4.46 -32.69 -14.49
CA GLN A 24 4.76 -31.39 -15.13
C GLN A 24 3.65 -30.35 -14.88
N ASP A 25 2.38 -30.74 -14.91
CA ASP A 25 1.25 -29.84 -14.62
C ASP A 25 1.28 -29.29 -13.18
N THR A 26 1.64 -30.13 -12.20
CA THR A 26 1.66 -29.70 -10.77
C THR A 26 2.78 -28.69 -10.44
N ILE A 27 3.83 -28.60 -11.25
CA ILE A 27 4.98 -27.70 -11.02
C ILE A 27 4.71 -26.30 -11.56
N ALA A 28 3.90 -26.18 -12.61
CA ALA A 28 3.37 -24.92 -13.11
C ALA A 28 2.38 -24.32 -12.11
N GLU A 29 1.35 -25.09 -11.69
CA GLU A 29 0.35 -24.64 -10.69
C GLU A 29 0.99 -24.17 -9.37
N ARG A 30 1.96 -24.92 -8.82
CA ARG A 30 2.63 -24.54 -7.57
C ARG A 30 3.45 -23.25 -7.67
N HIS A 31 3.81 -22.81 -8.88
CA HIS A 31 4.59 -21.60 -9.09
C HIS A 31 3.70 -20.35 -9.17
N ASP A 32 2.52 -20.47 -9.78
CA ASP A 32 1.53 -19.39 -9.87
C ASP A 32 0.97 -19.03 -8.48
N VAL A 33 0.58 -20.04 -7.69
CA VAL A 33 0.09 -19.84 -6.31
C VAL A 33 1.10 -19.10 -5.42
N ARG A 34 2.41 -19.27 -5.68
CA ARG A 34 3.48 -18.64 -4.90
C ARG A 34 3.84 -17.23 -5.40
N GLY A 35 3.49 -16.89 -6.64
CA GLY A 35 3.49 -15.52 -7.17
C GLY A 35 2.35 -14.75 -6.54
N ASP A 36 1.13 -15.29 -6.64
CA ASP A 36 -0.11 -14.71 -6.14
C ASP A 36 -0.03 -14.40 -4.64
N HIS A 37 0.50 -15.33 -3.84
CA HIS A 37 0.64 -15.09 -2.40
C HIS A 37 1.56 -13.92 -2.06
N LYS A 38 2.55 -13.59 -2.90
CA LYS A 38 3.46 -12.47 -2.61
C LYS A 38 2.90 -11.14 -3.07
N GLU A 39 2.18 -11.11 -4.19
CA GLU A 39 1.45 -9.91 -4.63
C GLU A 39 0.38 -9.54 -3.59
N MET A 40 -0.41 -10.51 -3.14
CA MET A 40 -1.37 -10.31 -2.05
C MET A 40 -0.73 -9.73 -0.78
N ARG A 41 0.51 -10.12 -0.46
CA ARG A 41 1.24 -9.56 0.69
C ARG A 41 1.76 -8.14 0.46
N LEU A 42 2.01 -7.74 -0.78
CA LEU A 42 2.36 -6.36 -1.12
C LEU A 42 1.13 -5.47 -1.05
N ASP A 43 0.00 -5.93 -1.56
CA ASP A 43 -1.28 -5.22 -1.52
C ASP A 43 -1.73 -4.99 -0.08
N GLN A 44 -1.80 -6.06 0.74
CA GLN A 44 -2.11 -5.95 2.17
C GLN A 44 -1.15 -5.01 2.92
N LYS A 45 0.09 -4.90 2.44
CA LYS A 45 1.06 -3.97 3.01
C LYS A 45 0.79 -2.53 2.56
N GLY A 46 0.39 -2.32 1.31
CA GLY A 46 -0.10 -1.06 0.77
C GLY A 46 -1.27 -0.54 1.60
N ASP A 47 -2.33 -1.33 1.70
CA ASP A 47 -3.56 -0.99 2.44
C ASP A 47 -3.25 -0.61 3.90
N ARG A 48 -2.38 -1.39 4.57
CA ARG A 48 -1.99 -1.08 5.95
C ARG A 48 -1.23 0.23 6.06
N ILE A 49 -0.44 0.60 5.05
CA ILE A 49 0.29 1.86 5.06
C ILE A 49 -0.66 3.02 4.79
N GLU A 50 -1.55 2.90 3.82
CA GLU A 50 -2.59 3.88 3.49
C GLU A 50 -3.45 4.17 4.71
N GLN A 51 -4.04 3.13 5.32
CA GLN A 51 -4.82 3.26 6.54
C GLN A 51 -4.05 3.95 7.68
N ARG A 52 -2.72 3.74 7.78
CA ARG A 52 -1.89 4.42 8.79
C ARG A 52 -1.62 5.88 8.46
N LEU A 53 -1.58 6.25 7.18
CA LEU A 53 -1.45 7.64 6.75
C LEU A 53 -2.76 8.39 6.99
N ASP A 54 -3.91 7.79 6.66
CA ASP A 54 -5.23 8.39 6.88
C ASP A 54 -5.48 8.64 8.36
N ASN A 55 -5.33 7.59 9.19
CA ASN A 55 -5.45 7.72 10.64
C ASN A 55 -4.52 8.78 11.25
N LYS A 56 -3.37 9.01 10.60
CA LYS A 56 -2.43 10.05 11.01
C LYS A 56 -2.91 11.43 10.55
N GLY A 57 -3.45 11.56 9.34
CA GLY A 57 -4.12 12.75 8.82
C GLY A 57 -5.23 13.20 9.76
N ASP A 58 -6.22 12.33 10.00
CA ASP A 58 -7.35 12.59 10.90
C ASP A 58 -6.92 13.01 12.31
N ARG A 59 -5.85 12.40 12.83
CA ARG A 59 -5.34 12.75 14.16
C ARG A 59 -4.72 14.14 14.16
N ILE A 60 -4.09 14.55 13.06
CA ILE A 60 -3.50 15.88 12.95
C ILE A 60 -4.60 16.93 12.78
N GLU A 61 -5.57 16.68 11.90
CA GLU A 61 -6.74 17.54 11.68
C GLU A 61 -7.47 17.82 12.99
N ARG A 62 -7.92 16.77 13.70
CA ARG A 62 -8.58 16.91 15.02
C ARG A 62 -7.75 17.67 16.06
N ARG A 63 -6.42 17.67 15.94
CA ARG A 63 -5.54 18.42 16.85
C ARG A 63 -5.39 19.87 16.44
N LEU A 64 -5.49 20.18 15.15
CA LEU A 64 -5.50 21.55 14.65
C LEU A 64 -6.84 22.22 14.99
N ASP A 65 -7.97 21.54 14.77
CA ASP A 65 -9.30 22.07 15.08
C ASP A 65 -9.43 22.41 16.56
N LYS A 66 -9.16 21.43 17.44
CA LYS A 66 -9.17 21.65 18.91
C LYS A 66 -8.23 22.75 19.36
N LYS A 67 -7.18 23.03 18.59
CA LYS A 67 -6.26 24.12 18.86
C LYS A 67 -6.82 25.46 18.38
N GLY A 68 -7.45 25.51 17.21
CA GLY A 68 -8.22 26.64 16.70
C GLY A 68 -9.29 27.05 17.71
N ASP A 69 -10.22 26.13 18.03
CA ASP A 69 -11.32 26.37 18.97
C ASP A 69 -10.86 26.97 20.30
N ARG A 70 -9.74 26.47 20.84
CA ARG A 70 -9.19 26.97 22.12
C ARG A 70 -8.62 28.38 21.99
N ILE A 71 -8.02 28.70 20.85
CA ILE A 71 -7.49 30.02 20.58
C ILE A 71 -8.64 31.00 20.40
N ASP A 72 -9.65 30.63 19.62
CA ASP A 72 -10.80 31.48 19.29
C ASP A 72 -11.57 31.83 20.55
N GLN A 73 -11.97 30.80 21.33
CA GLN A 73 -12.61 31.01 22.63
C GLN A 73 -11.80 31.90 23.59
N ARG A 74 -10.46 31.91 23.48
CA ARG A 74 -9.61 32.77 24.32
C ARG A 74 -9.56 34.19 23.78
N LEU A 75 -9.58 34.38 22.47
CA LEU A 75 -9.56 35.68 21.82
C LEU A 75 -10.92 36.36 21.97
N ASP A 76 -12.02 35.64 21.74
CA ASP A 76 -13.39 36.12 21.91
C ASP A 76 -13.61 36.66 23.32
N ARG A 77 -13.34 35.85 24.35
CA ARG A 77 -13.43 36.29 25.76
C ARG A 77 -12.59 37.53 26.09
N ARG A 78 -11.49 37.75 25.35
CA ARG A 78 -10.63 38.94 25.53
C ARG A 78 -11.19 40.13 24.75
N ALA A 79 -11.79 39.89 23.59
CA ALA A 79 -12.47 40.90 22.79
C ALA A 79 -13.72 41.40 23.53
N ASP A 80 -14.58 40.50 23.99
CA ASP A 80 -15.77 40.81 24.81
C ASP A 80 -15.41 41.64 26.03
N ARG A 81 -14.33 41.26 26.73
CA ARG A 81 -13.85 42.01 27.89
C ARG A 81 -13.32 43.39 27.49
N ALA A 82 -12.65 43.50 26.35
CA ALA A 82 -12.15 44.79 25.89
C ALA A 82 -13.32 45.71 25.52
N GLU A 83 -14.33 45.20 24.82
CA GLU A 83 -15.55 45.91 24.46
C GLU A 83 -16.33 46.37 25.70
N ALA A 84 -16.54 45.47 26.68
CA ALA A 84 -17.20 45.82 27.94
C ALA A 84 -16.48 46.90 28.77
N ASN A 85 -15.18 47.13 28.52
CA ASN A 85 -14.39 48.19 29.14
C ASN A 85 -14.25 49.45 28.24
N GLY A 86 -15.02 49.54 27.15
CA GLY A 86 -14.99 50.67 26.21
C GLY A 86 -13.75 50.70 25.30
N HIS A 87 -13.07 49.57 25.12
CA HIS A 87 -11.87 49.46 24.29
C HIS A 87 -12.15 48.79 22.94
N GLU A 88 -13.05 49.37 22.14
CA GLU A 88 -13.50 48.79 20.85
C GLU A 88 -12.34 48.54 19.87
N VAL A 89 -11.39 49.48 19.75
CA VAL A 89 -10.21 49.31 18.87
C VAL A 89 -9.36 48.10 19.29
N ARG A 90 -9.33 47.80 20.60
CA ARG A 90 -8.60 46.63 21.11
C ARG A 90 -9.35 45.34 20.84
N ALA A 91 -10.68 45.35 20.96
CA ALA A 91 -11.53 44.21 20.60
C ALA A 91 -11.35 43.85 19.11
N ALA A 92 -11.50 44.82 18.21
CA ALA A 92 -11.30 44.61 16.77
C ALA A 92 -9.90 44.08 16.41
N LYS A 93 -8.85 44.50 17.15
CA LYS A 93 -7.49 43.96 16.97
C LYS A 93 -7.34 42.51 17.44
N LEU A 94 -8.14 42.06 18.41
CA LEU A 94 -8.16 40.68 18.88
C LEU A 94 -8.89 39.78 17.88
N ASP A 95 -9.99 40.25 17.31
CA ASP A 95 -10.76 39.52 16.29
C ASP A 95 -9.91 39.34 15.02
N ALA A 96 -9.33 40.42 14.51
CA ALA A 96 -8.42 40.36 13.36
C ALA A 96 -7.18 39.48 13.61
N LYS A 97 -6.81 39.28 14.88
CA LYS A 97 -5.75 38.35 15.28
C LYS A 97 -6.25 36.90 15.26
N GLY A 98 -7.50 36.64 15.63
CA GLY A 98 -8.18 35.34 15.46
C GLY A 98 -8.16 34.93 14.00
N ASP A 99 -8.72 35.75 13.11
CA ASP A 99 -8.74 35.50 11.66
C ASP A 99 -7.36 35.23 11.05
N ARG A 100 -6.31 35.87 11.59
CA ARG A 100 -4.94 35.64 11.14
C ARG A 100 -4.40 34.30 11.64
N ILE A 101 -4.77 33.87 12.84
CA ILE A 101 -4.39 32.57 13.38
C ILE A 101 -5.11 31.46 12.63
N ASP A 102 -6.39 31.60 12.34
CA ASP A 102 -7.18 30.59 11.64
C ASP A 102 -6.61 30.32 10.26
N ARG A 103 -6.42 31.38 9.48
CA ARG A 103 -5.71 31.28 8.18
C ARG A 103 -4.35 30.60 8.30
N ARG A 104 -3.62 30.79 9.40
CA ARG A 104 -2.32 30.12 9.60
C ARG A 104 -2.46 28.65 9.98
N LEU A 105 -3.53 28.27 10.68
CA LEU A 105 -3.85 26.89 11.02
C LEU A 105 -4.32 26.15 9.77
N ASP A 106 -5.19 26.75 8.95
CA ASP A 106 -5.67 26.18 7.68
C ASP A 106 -4.50 25.92 6.72
N ASN A 107 -3.69 26.96 6.46
CA ASN A 107 -2.48 26.82 5.63
C ASN A 107 -1.52 25.74 6.16
N LYS A 108 -1.51 25.53 7.48
CA LYS A 108 -0.69 24.49 8.10
C LYS A 108 -1.32 23.11 7.89
N GLY A 109 -2.64 22.98 8.01
CA GLY A 109 -3.42 21.78 7.68
C GLY A 109 -3.12 21.34 6.25
N GLU A 110 -3.40 22.20 5.27
CA GLU A 110 -3.16 21.89 3.86
C GLU A 110 -1.71 21.48 3.56
N ARG A 111 -0.73 22.13 4.20
CA ARG A 111 0.69 21.78 4.01
C ARG A 111 1.01 20.40 4.58
N ILE A 112 0.32 19.99 5.63
CA ILE A 112 0.46 18.65 6.19
C ILE A 112 -0.19 17.64 5.26
N ASP A 113 -1.38 17.91 4.74
CA ASP A 113 -2.10 17.03 3.83
C ASP A 113 -1.29 16.78 2.56
N ARG A 114 -0.83 17.86 1.89
CA ARG A 114 0.07 17.76 0.74
C ARG A 114 1.34 16.93 1.02
N ARG A 115 1.84 16.93 2.25
CA ARG A 115 3.01 16.12 2.65
C ARG A 115 2.66 14.66 2.91
N LEU A 116 1.45 14.37 3.39
CA LEU A 116 0.96 13.01 3.56
C LEU A 116 0.67 12.38 2.20
N ASP A 117 0.04 13.11 1.29
CA ASP A 117 -0.24 12.66 -0.09
C ASP A 117 1.05 12.32 -0.83
N GLN A 118 2.01 13.25 -0.87
CA GLN A 118 3.32 13.02 -1.50
C GLN A 118 4.06 11.82 -0.88
N LYS A 119 3.81 11.54 0.40
CA LYS A 119 4.39 10.38 1.08
C LYS A 119 3.66 9.10 0.68
N GLY A 120 2.33 9.12 0.55
CA GLY A 120 1.51 8.05 -0.05
C GLY A 120 2.03 7.68 -1.43
N ASP A 121 2.04 8.64 -2.36
CA ASP A 121 2.52 8.44 -3.73
C ASP A 121 3.93 7.84 -3.80
N ARG A 122 4.82 8.25 -2.88
CA ARG A 122 6.20 7.74 -2.84
C ARG A 122 6.23 6.28 -2.39
N ILE A 123 5.34 5.90 -1.49
CA ILE A 123 5.22 4.52 -1.01
C ILE A 123 4.62 3.65 -2.11
N ASP A 124 3.57 4.12 -2.78
CA ASP A 124 2.89 3.36 -3.85
C ASP A 124 3.86 3.05 -4.98
N ARG A 125 4.55 4.09 -5.50
CA ARG A 125 5.62 3.90 -6.50
C ARG A 125 6.74 2.95 -6.07
N ARG A 126 7.00 2.81 -4.76
CA ARG A 126 7.99 1.86 -4.23
C ARG A 126 7.43 0.44 -4.15
N LEU A 127 6.14 0.28 -3.87
CA LEU A 127 5.46 -1.01 -3.86
C LEU A 127 5.30 -1.52 -5.29
N ASP A 128 4.89 -0.68 -6.24
CA ASP A 128 4.77 -1.03 -7.67
C ASP A 128 6.09 -1.56 -8.22
N LYS A 129 7.18 -0.78 -8.06
CA LYS A 129 8.53 -1.19 -8.48
C LYS A 129 8.98 -2.50 -7.83
N LYS A 130 8.49 -2.78 -6.62
CA LYS A 130 8.81 -4.02 -5.92
C LYS A 130 8.00 -5.19 -6.48
N GLY A 131 6.72 -5.00 -6.79
CA GLY A 131 5.86 -5.96 -7.48
C GLY A 131 6.43 -6.30 -8.86
N GLU A 132 6.73 -5.30 -9.69
CA GLU A 132 7.37 -5.50 -11.01
C GLU A 132 8.67 -6.32 -10.93
N ARG A 133 9.55 -5.99 -9.97
CA ARG A 133 10.81 -6.72 -9.78
C ARG A 133 10.56 -8.17 -9.37
N MET A 134 9.47 -8.41 -8.64
CA MET A 134 9.09 -9.74 -8.21
C MET A 134 8.54 -10.56 -9.38
N ASN A 135 7.62 -9.99 -10.16
CA ASN A 135 7.07 -10.60 -11.37
C ASN A 135 8.19 -11.01 -12.33
N ARG A 136 9.10 -10.09 -12.69
CA ARG A 136 10.26 -10.41 -13.55
C ARG A 136 11.14 -11.54 -13.02
N ARG A 137 11.23 -11.73 -11.70
CA ARG A 137 11.99 -12.85 -11.09
C ARG A 137 11.21 -14.15 -11.16
N THR A 138 9.91 -14.10 -10.99
CA THR A 138 8.99 -15.22 -11.14
C THR A 138 9.02 -15.70 -12.60
N ASP A 139 8.85 -14.81 -13.58
CA ASP A 139 8.88 -15.13 -15.02
C ASP A 139 10.17 -15.83 -15.42
N LYS A 140 11.33 -15.22 -15.10
CA LYS A 140 12.65 -15.81 -15.36
C LYS A 140 12.84 -17.18 -14.72
N ARG A 141 12.19 -17.45 -13.58
CA ARG A 141 12.25 -18.75 -12.93
C ARG A 141 11.33 -19.76 -13.61
N GLY A 142 10.15 -19.34 -14.07
CA GLY A 142 9.25 -20.12 -14.90
C GLY A 142 9.94 -20.57 -16.19
N GLU A 143 10.51 -19.63 -16.95
CA GLU A 143 11.26 -19.92 -18.18
C GLU A 143 12.41 -20.91 -17.97
N ARG A 144 13.19 -20.74 -16.89
CA ARG A 144 14.29 -21.66 -16.57
C ARG A 144 13.82 -23.08 -16.26
N LYS A 145 12.68 -23.20 -15.56
CA LYS A 145 12.09 -24.52 -15.28
C LYS A 145 11.58 -25.17 -16.55
N GLN A 146 10.91 -24.42 -17.43
CA GLN A 146 10.39 -24.92 -18.69
C GLN A 146 11.52 -25.42 -19.59
N ARG A 147 12.58 -24.60 -19.79
CA ARG A 147 13.79 -25.03 -20.52
C ARG A 147 14.46 -26.28 -19.93
N ALA A 148 14.40 -26.46 -18.61
CA ALA A 148 14.95 -27.65 -17.96
C ALA A 148 14.07 -28.89 -18.15
N ALA A 149 12.75 -28.72 -18.25
CA ALA A 149 11.81 -29.78 -18.59
C ALA A 149 11.96 -30.20 -20.05
N ASP A 150 12.05 -29.23 -20.97
CA ASP A 150 12.23 -29.48 -22.41
C ASP A 150 13.53 -30.25 -22.70
N ARG A 151 14.61 -29.98 -21.94
CA ARG A 151 15.89 -30.73 -22.06
C ARG A 151 15.82 -32.16 -21.52
N ARG A 152 14.81 -32.49 -20.72
CA ARG A 152 14.62 -33.81 -20.11
C ARG A 152 13.60 -34.67 -20.84
N SER A 153 12.83 -34.07 -21.75
CA SER A 153 11.86 -34.75 -22.62
C SER A 153 12.47 -35.12 -23.96
#